data_AF-A0A3C0HC46-F1
#
_entry.id   AF-A0A3C0HC46-F1
#
_cell.length_a   1.000
_cell.length_b   1.000
_cell.length_c   1.000
_cell.angle_alpha   90.00
_cell.angle_beta   90.00
_cell.angle_gamma   90.00
#
_symmetry.space_group_name_H-M   'P 1'
#
loop_
_entity.id
_entity.type
_entity.pdbx_description
1 polymer ?
#
loop_
_entity_poly.entity_id
_entity_poly.type
_entity_poly.pdbx_seq_one_letter_code
_entity_poly.pdbx_strand_id
1 'polypeptide(L)'
;MKNICSFIITLLALCSCTNENKSINQNAVSTAPIATIKKVSAHSHKYFITTAEIDSKIQPIKNGTIQESLKKNTLVKLLNEVSQFRDTVTVGKRKYIEPYEKVKVLSTGTETWVFGGALKSIYTGENDLTDPQSLQSFSSMVENQDPTELSSGKKVLDKLKELKSTDITTNDAMFFMAYDYVNRLARSSKAHGELIANYPWTLDDYNEIITGTMDMNQHPIGKILHENGLNLEGSLGDILVKSNIHVVDDVVGNDVSTSVQKYIEMLQLSEKSKIFDNDNISAPLTSVANQANLWSQFAADYPEFAHISNVNMKSNRLTQALLEGTKNTAAFDHASRVAKKEYRDIWNYVLKYYGETPLATEVRSHTKWLEGRDWKFPEEKHIH
;
A
#
# COMPACT_ATOMS: atom_id res chain seq x y z
N MET A 1 -7.68 -71.36 12.85
CA MET A 1 -6.51 -71.60 13.72
C MET A 1 -6.36 -70.43 14.67
N LYS A 2 -6.47 -70.71 15.98
CA LYS A 2 -6.05 -70.00 17.21
C LYS A 2 -5.71 -68.49 17.14
N ASN A 3 -6.04 -67.61 18.08
CA ASN A 3 -6.99 -67.53 19.21
C ASN A 3 -6.67 -66.19 19.91
N ILE A 4 -7.70 -65.40 20.30
CA ILE A 4 -7.88 -64.78 21.65
C ILE A 4 -6.90 -63.64 22.06
N CYS A 5 -7.24 -62.49 22.69
CA CYS A 5 -8.42 -61.87 23.31
C CYS A 5 -8.12 -60.35 23.47
N SER A 6 -9.10 -59.44 23.33
CA SER A 6 -9.85 -58.75 24.42
C SER A 6 -8.99 -57.80 25.29
N PHE A 7 -9.29 -56.51 25.46
CA PHE A 7 -10.51 -55.95 26.06
C PHE A 7 -10.72 -54.46 25.73
N ILE A 8 -12.00 -54.06 25.75
CA ILE A 8 -12.54 -52.70 25.59
C ILE A 8 -12.86 -52.12 27.00
N ILE A 9 -13.23 -50.83 27.01
CA ILE A 9 -14.11 -50.04 27.91
C ILE A 9 -13.40 -49.44 29.15
N THR A 10 -13.55 -48.18 29.59
CA THR A 10 -14.64 -47.19 29.49
C THR A 10 -14.16 -45.77 29.85
N LEU A 11 -14.81 -44.78 29.24
CA LEU A 11 -14.84 -43.36 29.57
C LEU A 11 -15.55 -43.10 30.92
N LEU A 12 -15.07 -42.15 31.73
CA LEU A 12 -15.88 -41.49 32.77
C LEU A 12 -15.31 -40.08 33.04
N ALA A 13 -16.10 -39.07 32.65
CA ALA A 13 -15.98 -37.71 33.13
C ALA A 13 -16.85 -37.54 34.38
N LEU A 14 -16.45 -36.68 35.33
CA LEU A 14 -17.33 -35.83 36.15
C LEU A 14 -16.50 -34.78 36.90
N CYS A 15 -17.03 -33.55 36.92
CA CYS A 15 -16.52 -32.31 37.48
C CYS A 15 -16.40 -32.30 39.03
N SER A 16 -15.58 -31.40 39.59
CA SER A 16 -16.02 -30.18 40.33
C SER A 16 -14.95 -29.60 41.27
N CYS A 17 -15.03 -28.26 41.42
CA CYS A 17 -14.12 -27.30 42.05
C CYS A 17 -13.94 -27.39 43.58
N THR A 18 -12.85 -26.82 44.10
CA THR A 18 -12.92 -25.86 45.23
C THR A 18 -11.63 -25.03 45.36
N ASN A 19 -11.83 -23.76 45.70
CA ASN A 19 -10.83 -22.71 45.93
C ASN A 19 -9.87 -23.05 47.08
N GLU A 20 -8.60 -22.65 46.95
CA GLU A 20 -7.79 -22.30 48.11
C GLU A 20 -6.78 -21.18 47.79
N ASN A 21 -6.71 -20.27 48.75
CA ASN A 21 -6.02 -18.99 48.76
C ASN A 21 -4.56 -19.06 48.28
N LYS A 22 -4.15 -18.11 47.42
CA LYS A 22 -2.73 -17.74 47.31
C LYS A 22 -2.49 -16.34 47.83
N SER A 23 -1.67 -16.33 48.86
CA SER A 23 -1.06 -15.20 49.54
C SER A 23 -0.43 -14.20 48.57
N ILE A 24 -0.56 -12.94 48.97
CA ILE A 24 0.22 -11.81 48.50
C ILE A 24 1.71 -12.16 48.66
N ASN A 25 2.46 -12.15 47.56
CA ASN A 25 3.90 -12.01 47.60
C ASN A 25 4.30 -10.79 46.79
N GLN A 26 4.80 -9.79 47.50
CA GLN A 26 5.43 -8.60 46.97
C GLN A 26 6.76 -8.98 46.29
N ASN A 27 7.09 -8.19 45.26
CA ASN A 27 8.42 -7.99 44.68
C ASN A 27 9.05 -9.18 43.95
N ALA A 28 8.51 -9.48 42.77
CA ALA A 28 9.34 -9.93 41.65
C ALA A 28 9.52 -8.74 40.70
N VAL A 29 10.62 -7.98 40.87
CA VAL A 29 11.12 -7.11 39.81
C VAL A 29 11.55 -8.04 38.68
N SER A 30 10.66 -8.23 37.71
CA SER A 30 11.00 -8.90 36.46
C SER A 30 11.97 -7.98 35.73
N THR A 31 13.26 -8.33 35.77
CA THR A 31 14.28 -7.75 34.90
C THR A 31 14.07 -8.29 33.48
N ALA A 32 13.03 -7.78 32.82
CA ALA A 32 12.95 -7.86 31.37
C ALA A 32 14.23 -7.21 30.79
N PRO A 33 14.81 -7.78 29.72
CA PRO A 33 15.99 -7.19 29.11
C PRO A 33 15.68 -5.73 28.75
N ILE A 34 16.53 -4.81 29.22
CA ILE A 34 16.45 -3.40 28.85
C ILE A 34 16.55 -3.36 27.33
N ALA A 35 15.44 -3.02 26.68
CA ALA A 35 15.43 -2.93 25.23
C ALA A 35 16.38 -1.82 24.81
N THR A 36 17.46 -2.19 24.15
CA THR A 36 18.40 -1.22 23.59
C THR A 36 17.68 -0.49 22.46
N ILE A 37 17.62 0.84 22.54
CA ILE A 37 16.87 1.70 21.60
C ILE A 37 17.82 2.16 20.50
N LYS A 38 17.39 2.08 19.24
CA LYS A 38 18.10 2.71 18.12
C LYS A 38 17.48 4.08 17.84
N LYS A 39 18.27 5.15 17.92
CA LYS A 39 17.90 6.45 17.33
C LYS A 39 18.02 6.36 15.81
N VAL A 40 16.97 6.73 15.10
CA VAL A 40 16.95 6.83 13.64
C VAL A 40 17.26 8.28 13.25
N SER A 41 17.76 8.49 12.02
CA SER A 41 18.00 9.81 11.41
C SER A 41 16.91 10.82 11.77
N ALA A 42 17.29 11.95 12.38
CA ALA A 42 16.39 12.95 12.93
C ALA A 42 15.89 13.99 11.90
N HIS A 43 16.14 13.76 10.61
CA HIS A 43 15.97 14.79 9.58
C HIS A 43 14.53 14.92 9.04
N SER A 44 13.61 14.04 9.44
CA SER A 44 12.22 14.11 9.01
C SER A 44 11.22 13.87 10.14
N HIS A 45 10.14 14.63 10.08
CA HIS A 45 8.93 14.46 10.86
C HIS A 45 8.07 13.40 10.20
N LYS A 46 7.70 12.35 10.96
CA LYS A 46 6.86 11.26 10.46
C LYS A 46 5.59 11.14 11.27
N TYR A 47 4.48 11.08 10.58
CA TYR A 47 3.15 10.99 11.15
C TYR A 47 2.45 9.75 10.61
N PHE A 48 1.76 9.07 11.51
CA PHE A 48 1.12 7.79 11.25
C PHE A 48 -0.31 7.79 11.72
N ILE A 49 -1.08 6.89 11.12
CA ILE A 49 -2.40 6.49 11.57
C ILE A 49 -2.41 5.01 11.93
N THR A 50 -3.09 4.65 13.02
CA THR A 50 -3.26 3.23 13.39
C THR A 50 -4.25 2.55 12.44
N THR A 51 -3.90 1.37 11.95
CA THR A 51 -4.72 0.62 10.97
C THR A 51 -5.71 -0.36 11.63
N ALA A 52 -5.53 -0.61 12.93
CA ALA A 52 -6.37 -1.43 13.78
C ALA A 52 -6.32 -0.90 15.22
N GLU A 53 -7.21 -1.39 16.08
CA GLU A 53 -7.07 -1.23 17.53
C GLU A 53 -5.84 -2.00 18.01
N ILE A 54 -5.00 -1.34 18.81
CA ILE A 54 -3.71 -1.87 19.27
C ILE A 54 -3.37 -1.39 20.67
N ASP A 55 -2.78 -2.28 21.46
CA ASP A 55 -2.24 -1.94 22.78
C ASP A 55 -0.90 -1.19 22.64
N SER A 56 -0.86 0.02 23.19
CA SER A 56 0.39 0.74 23.40
C SER A 56 1.08 0.25 24.68
N LYS A 57 2.39 0.46 24.77
CA LYS A 57 3.21 -0.12 25.83
C LYS A 57 4.17 0.87 26.44
N ILE A 58 4.46 0.66 27.73
CA ILE A 58 5.53 1.38 28.43
C ILE A 58 6.90 0.92 27.92
N GLN A 59 7.02 -0.35 27.52
CA GLN A 59 8.27 -0.98 27.08
C GLN A 59 8.10 -1.65 25.70
N PRO A 60 9.09 -1.56 24.80
CA PRO A 60 8.97 -1.99 23.40
C PRO A 60 9.18 -3.50 23.18
N ILE A 61 8.44 -4.32 23.90
CA ILE A 61 8.52 -5.78 23.86
C ILE A 61 7.12 -6.41 23.84
N LYS A 62 6.95 -7.58 23.21
CA LYS A 62 5.66 -8.28 23.09
C LYS A 62 4.85 -8.37 24.37
N ASN A 63 5.48 -8.77 25.47
CA ASN A 63 4.82 -8.97 26.77
C ASN A 63 5.02 -7.78 27.72
N GLY A 64 5.36 -6.60 27.18
CA GLY A 64 5.50 -5.38 27.97
C GLY A 64 4.15 -4.87 28.50
N THR A 65 4.20 -4.16 29.62
CA THR A 65 3.04 -3.55 30.27
C THR A 65 2.28 -2.64 29.31
N ILE A 66 0.99 -2.93 29.15
CA ILE A 66 0.06 -2.12 28.35
C ILE A 66 -0.14 -0.78 29.07
N GLN A 67 -0.02 0.31 28.31
CA GLN A 67 -0.25 1.67 28.81
C GLN A 67 -1.68 2.12 28.50
N GLU A 68 -2.13 1.97 27.26
CA GLU A 68 -3.50 2.23 26.81
C GLU A 68 -3.84 1.41 25.55
N SER A 69 -5.13 1.23 25.24
CA SER A 69 -5.56 0.73 23.92
C SER A 69 -5.79 1.92 23.00
N LEU A 70 -5.06 1.98 21.89
CA LEU A 70 -5.25 2.96 20.84
C LEU A 70 -6.26 2.41 19.83
N LYS A 71 -7.35 3.14 19.62
CA LYS A 71 -8.34 2.81 18.60
C LYS A 71 -7.72 2.84 17.21
N LYS A 72 -8.38 2.16 16.26
CA LYS A 72 -8.10 2.36 14.83
C LYS A 72 -8.27 3.85 14.48
N ASN A 73 -7.50 4.34 13.52
CA ASN A 73 -7.48 5.74 13.08
C ASN A 73 -6.95 6.76 14.11
N THR A 74 -6.27 6.28 15.17
CA THR A 74 -5.54 7.16 16.09
C THR A 74 -4.32 7.75 15.38
N LEU A 75 -4.18 9.07 15.46
CA LEU A 75 -3.04 9.80 14.88
C LEU A 75 -1.87 9.85 15.87
N VAL A 76 -0.68 9.54 15.37
CA VAL A 76 0.54 9.54 16.17
C VAL A 76 1.71 10.16 15.40
N LYS A 77 2.61 10.84 16.13
CA LYS A 77 3.89 11.35 15.61
C LYS A 77 5.02 10.45 16.07
N LEU A 78 5.93 10.08 15.18
CA LEU A 78 7.12 9.30 15.54
C LEU A 78 8.15 10.16 16.29
N LEU A 79 8.75 9.59 17.33
CA LEU A 79 9.79 10.23 18.15
C LEU A 79 11.22 9.78 17.78
N ASN A 80 11.38 9.15 16.61
CA ASN A 80 12.64 8.64 16.04
C ASN A 80 13.39 7.64 16.93
N GLU A 81 12.66 6.95 17.80
CA GLU A 81 13.16 5.83 18.60
C GLU A 81 12.47 4.53 18.15
N VAL A 82 13.29 3.53 17.78
CA VAL A 82 12.80 2.22 17.31
C VAL A 82 13.43 1.12 18.16
N SER A 83 12.62 0.14 18.53
CA SER A 83 13.08 -1.06 19.24
C SER A 83 14.07 -1.84 18.38
N GLN A 84 15.12 -2.36 19.00
CA GLN A 84 15.99 -3.34 18.34
C GLN A 84 15.30 -4.70 18.15
N PHE A 85 14.23 -4.97 18.90
CA PHE A 85 13.48 -6.21 18.78
C PHE A 85 12.36 -6.08 17.77
N ARG A 86 12.27 -7.06 16.86
CA ARG A 86 11.12 -7.25 15.99
C ARG A 86 10.23 -8.33 16.57
N ASP A 87 8.94 -8.05 16.61
CA ASP A 87 7.94 -8.99 17.08
C ASP A 87 7.04 -9.45 15.95
N THR A 88 6.51 -10.66 16.12
CA THR A 88 5.50 -11.19 15.20
C THR A 88 4.12 -11.01 15.81
N VAL A 89 3.31 -10.15 15.18
CA VAL A 89 1.95 -9.81 15.60
C VAL A 89 1.00 -9.89 14.41
N THR A 90 -0.23 -10.34 14.65
CA THR A 90 -1.30 -10.33 13.65
C THR A 90 -2.09 -9.04 13.80
N VAL A 91 -2.14 -8.23 12.74
CA VAL A 91 -2.94 -7.01 12.68
C VAL A 91 -4.01 -7.21 11.61
N GLY A 92 -5.28 -7.24 12.05
CA GLY A 92 -6.40 -7.65 11.19
C GLY A 92 -6.22 -9.09 10.70
N LYS A 93 -6.15 -9.28 9.37
CA LYS A 93 -5.98 -10.60 8.72
C LYS A 93 -4.53 -10.90 8.31
N ARG A 94 -3.57 -10.01 8.61
CA ARG A 94 -2.18 -10.13 8.16
C ARG A 94 -1.22 -10.26 9.34
N LYS A 95 -0.21 -11.11 9.16
CA LYS A 95 0.87 -11.29 10.12
C LYS A 95 2.03 -10.36 9.72
N TYR A 96 2.53 -9.59 10.67
CA TYR A 96 3.65 -8.67 10.46
C TYR A 96 4.82 -9.07 11.35
N ILE A 97 6.05 -8.76 10.89
CA ILE A 97 7.29 -8.92 11.65
C ILE A 97 7.98 -7.57 11.71
N GLU A 98 7.62 -6.76 12.69
CA GLU A 98 8.06 -5.36 12.77
C GLU A 98 8.53 -4.99 14.18
N PRO A 99 9.37 -3.95 14.30
CA PRO A 99 9.75 -3.43 15.60
C PRO A 99 8.62 -2.62 16.25
N TYR A 100 8.78 -2.30 17.53
CA TYR A 100 8.01 -1.24 18.17
C TYR A 100 8.62 0.12 17.86
N GLU A 101 7.77 1.11 17.67
CA GLU A 101 8.13 2.50 17.42
C GLU A 101 7.64 3.36 18.57
N LYS A 102 8.48 4.29 19.03
CA LYS A 102 8.08 5.26 20.05
C LYS A 102 7.38 6.41 19.38
N VAL A 103 6.16 6.68 19.83
CA VAL A 103 5.30 7.68 19.23
C VAL A 103 4.70 8.58 20.29
N LYS A 104 4.26 9.76 19.86
CA LYS A 104 3.42 10.68 20.61
C LYS A 104 2.02 10.67 20.02
N VAL A 105 1.02 10.29 20.82
CA VAL A 105 -0.39 10.34 20.43
C VAL A 105 -0.82 11.80 20.30
N LEU A 106 -1.39 12.20 19.16
CA LEU A 106 -1.67 13.62 18.90
C LEU A 106 -2.78 14.18 19.80
N SER A 107 -3.82 13.40 20.08
CA SER A 107 -4.99 13.83 20.85
C SER A 107 -4.70 14.03 22.33
N THR A 108 -3.82 13.22 22.92
CA THR A 108 -3.51 13.24 24.36
C THR A 108 -2.13 13.82 24.67
N GLY A 109 -1.23 13.84 23.69
CA GLY A 109 0.18 14.16 23.89
C GLY A 109 0.99 13.04 24.56
N THR A 110 0.38 11.88 24.85
CA THR A 110 1.03 10.75 25.52
C THR A 110 2.14 10.16 24.65
N GLU A 111 3.33 9.99 25.23
CA GLU A 111 4.40 9.21 24.61
C GLU A 111 4.28 7.74 25.00
N THR A 112 4.37 6.84 24.02
CA THR A 112 4.20 5.41 24.22
C THR A 112 4.85 4.59 23.10
N TRP A 113 5.04 3.30 23.31
CA TRP A 113 5.54 2.37 22.30
C TRP A 113 4.39 1.65 21.61
N VAL A 114 4.44 1.60 20.29
CA VAL A 114 3.39 0.99 19.46
C VAL A 114 4.02 0.01 18.48
N PHE A 115 3.36 -1.11 18.21
CA PHE A 115 3.83 -2.08 17.23
C PHE A 115 3.79 -1.48 15.81
N GLY A 116 4.95 -1.32 15.16
CA GLY A 116 5.09 -0.60 13.89
C GLY A 116 4.28 -1.21 12.74
N GLY A 117 4.05 -2.52 12.74
CA GLY A 117 3.23 -3.19 11.73
C GLY A 117 1.74 -2.82 11.75
N ALA A 118 1.28 -2.08 12.77
CA ALA A 118 -0.06 -1.52 12.83
C ALA A 118 -0.12 -0.04 12.43
N LEU A 119 1.02 0.60 12.16
CA LEU A 119 1.11 1.99 11.76
C LEU A 119 1.15 2.11 10.24
N LYS A 120 0.45 3.11 9.72
CA LYS A 120 0.55 3.51 8.32
C LYS A 120 0.99 4.96 8.24
N SER A 121 2.09 5.21 7.55
CA SER A 121 2.59 6.58 7.37
C SER A 121 1.61 7.37 6.50
N ILE A 122 1.26 8.56 6.98
CA ILE A 122 0.40 9.52 6.28
C ILE A 122 1.16 10.80 5.95
N TYR A 123 2.30 11.07 6.58
CA TYR A 123 3.14 12.19 6.21
C TYR A 123 4.59 11.93 6.63
N THR A 124 5.51 12.31 5.75
CA THR A 124 6.92 12.42 6.05
C THR A 124 7.45 13.70 5.41
N GLY A 125 8.09 14.57 6.19
CA GLY A 125 8.67 15.80 5.65
C GLY A 125 9.61 16.49 6.62
N GLU A 126 10.26 17.55 6.15
CA GLU A 126 11.22 18.33 6.95
C GLU A 126 10.54 19.15 8.05
N ASN A 127 9.28 19.53 7.82
CA ASN A 127 8.51 20.38 8.73
C ASN A 127 7.49 19.58 9.54
N ASP A 128 7.20 20.05 10.74
CA ASP A 128 6.10 19.53 11.55
C ASP A 128 4.73 19.87 10.92
N LEU A 129 3.68 19.11 11.27
CA LEU A 129 2.32 19.50 10.93
C LEU A 129 1.98 20.83 11.58
N THR A 130 1.46 21.78 10.80
CA THR A 130 1.10 23.11 11.33
C THR A 130 -0.35 23.21 11.79
N ASP A 131 -1.22 22.32 11.31
CA ASP A 131 -2.62 22.21 11.75
C ASP A 131 -3.03 20.75 12.11
N PRO A 132 -2.55 20.22 13.25
CA PRO A 132 -2.95 18.91 13.73
C PRO A 132 -4.45 18.82 14.11
N GLN A 133 -5.14 19.95 14.32
CA GLN A 133 -6.56 19.96 14.68
C GLN A 133 -7.45 19.62 13.48
N SER A 134 -7.18 20.19 12.31
CA SER A 134 -7.87 19.83 11.07
C SER A 134 -7.63 18.36 10.73
N LEU A 135 -6.39 17.87 10.86
CA LEU A 135 -6.10 16.45 10.63
C LEU A 135 -6.88 15.54 11.60
N GLN A 136 -6.95 15.90 12.88
CA GLN A 136 -7.71 15.16 13.88
C GLN A 136 -9.21 15.15 13.57
N SER A 137 -9.77 16.29 13.17
CA SER A 137 -11.16 16.42 12.74
C SER A 137 -11.46 15.55 11.52
N PHE A 138 -10.56 15.57 10.53
CA PHE A 138 -10.66 14.72 9.34
C PHE A 138 -10.61 13.24 9.71
N SER A 139 -9.63 12.82 10.52
CA SER A 139 -9.47 11.41 10.94
C SER A 139 -10.72 10.88 11.64
N SER A 140 -11.24 11.63 12.61
CA SER A 140 -12.44 11.24 13.35
C SER A 140 -13.67 11.17 12.47
N MET A 141 -13.81 12.05 11.46
CA MET A 141 -14.90 11.95 10.50
C MET A 141 -14.77 10.68 9.65
N VAL A 142 -13.58 10.42 9.09
CA VAL A 142 -13.29 9.26 8.23
C VAL A 142 -13.51 7.93 8.97
N GLU A 143 -13.16 7.86 10.26
CA GLU A 143 -13.40 6.69 11.12
C GLU A 143 -14.88 6.31 11.20
N ASN A 144 -15.76 7.31 11.23
CA ASN A 144 -17.19 7.12 11.35
C ASN A 144 -17.90 6.80 10.02
N GLN A 145 -17.16 6.69 8.90
CA GLN A 145 -17.73 6.37 7.60
C GLN A 145 -17.67 4.88 7.30
N ASP A 146 -18.80 4.29 6.89
CA ASP A 146 -18.87 2.89 6.45
C ASP A 146 -18.37 2.76 5.00
N PRO A 147 -17.26 2.04 4.74
CA PRO A 147 -16.72 1.85 3.39
C PRO A 147 -17.57 0.91 2.51
N THR A 148 -18.64 0.31 3.04
CA THR A 148 -19.57 -0.51 2.26
C THR A 148 -20.67 0.34 1.63
N GLU A 149 -20.89 1.55 2.16
CA GLU A 149 -21.91 2.49 1.73
C GLU A 149 -21.33 3.51 0.76
N LEU A 150 -21.81 3.54 -0.48
CA LEU A 150 -21.26 4.36 -1.56
C LEU A 150 -21.19 5.84 -1.19
N SER A 151 -22.27 6.37 -0.58
CA SER A 151 -22.40 7.78 -0.17
C SER A 151 -21.32 8.27 0.81
N SER A 152 -20.61 7.34 1.47
CA SER A 152 -19.49 7.67 2.34
C SER A 152 -18.33 8.32 1.58
N GLY A 153 -18.11 7.96 0.31
CA GLY A 153 -17.06 8.55 -0.53
C GLY A 153 -17.24 10.06 -0.65
N LYS A 154 -18.45 10.50 -1.02
CA LYS A 154 -18.77 11.93 -1.12
C LYS A 154 -18.57 12.67 0.21
N LYS A 155 -19.00 12.09 1.34
CA LYS A 155 -18.80 12.70 2.67
C LYS A 155 -17.32 12.91 3.00
N VAL A 156 -16.47 11.95 2.65
CA VAL A 156 -15.02 12.07 2.84
C VAL A 156 -14.43 13.18 1.99
N LEU A 157 -14.80 13.24 0.71
CA LEU A 157 -14.33 14.27 -0.22
C LEU A 157 -14.81 15.67 0.17
N ASP A 158 -16.08 15.80 0.56
CA ASP A 158 -16.66 17.08 1.00
C ASP A 158 -15.95 17.59 2.26
N LYS A 159 -15.62 16.72 3.22
CA LYS A 159 -14.87 17.12 4.42
C LYS A 159 -13.41 17.47 4.11
N LEU A 160 -12.78 16.74 3.20
CA LEU A 160 -11.43 17.08 2.72
C LEU A 160 -11.45 18.49 2.12
N LYS A 161 -12.45 18.78 1.28
CA LYS A 161 -12.64 20.10 0.67
C LYS A 161 -12.90 21.20 1.70
N GLU A 162 -13.66 20.90 2.76
CA GLU A 162 -13.95 21.82 3.86
C GLU A 162 -12.69 22.16 4.67
N LEU A 163 -11.85 21.17 4.96
CA LEU A 163 -10.69 21.31 5.83
C LEU A 163 -9.39 21.66 5.12
N LYS A 164 -9.30 21.46 3.80
CA LYS A 164 -8.09 21.82 3.05
C LYS A 164 -7.79 23.31 3.25
N SER A 165 -6.53 23.62 3.42
CA SER A 165 -6.06 25.00 3.61
C SER A 165 -4.83 25.26 2.74
N THR A 166 -4.12 26.36 2.97
CA THR A 166 -2.80 26.58 2.35
C THR A 166 -1.67 25.86 3.10
N ASP A 167 -1.97 25.13 4.18
CA ASP A 167 -0.98 24.28 4.88
C ASP A 167 -0.77 22.97 4.12
N ILE A 168 0.33 22.94 3.38
CA ILE A 168 0.80 21.80 2.59
C ILE A 168 0.99 20.54 3.45
N THR A 169 1.53 20.65 4.66
CA THR A 169 1.90 19.48 5.47
C THR A 169 0.67 18.70 5.94
N THR A 170 -0.36 19.43 6.36
CA THR A 170 -1.63 18.87 6.79
C THR A 170 -2.42 18.34 5.58
N ASN A 171 -2.38 19.04 4.45
CA ASN A 171 -3.04 18.59 3.23
C ASN A 171 -2.44 17.30 2.68
N ASP A 172 -1.11 17.11 2.72
CA ASP A 172 -0.46 15.86 2.35
C ASP A 172 -1.03 14.67 3.15
N ALA A 173 -1.11 14.84 4.48
CA ALA A 173 -1.66 13.81 5.37
C ALA A 173 -3.14 13.51 5.08
N MET A 174 -3.96 14.55 4.91
CA MET A 174 -5.38 14.40 4.58
C MET A 174 -5.59 13.76 3.21
N PHE A 175 -4.75 14.09 2.21
CA PHE A 175 -4.76 13.47 0.89
C PHE A 175 -4.59 11.95 0.98
N PHE A 176 -3.55 11.47 1.68
CA PHE A 176 -3.30 10.03 1.77
C PHE A 176 -4.41 9.29 2.53
N MET A 177 -4.98 9.92 3.55
CA MET A 177 -6.12 9.37 4.28
C MET A 177 -7.37 9.28 3.39
N ALA A 178 -7.67 10.33 2.62
CA ALA A 178 -8.79 10.34 1.70
C ALA A 178 -8.62 9.31 0.58
N TYR A 179 -7.45 9.29 -0.06
CA TYR A 179 -7.18 8.36 -1.16
C TYR A 179 -7.19 6.90 -0.69
N ASP A 180 -6.68 6.60 0.51
CA ASP A 180 -6.81 5.25 1.07
C ASP A 180 -8.26 4.86 1.35
N TYR A 181 -9.06 5.79 1.87
CA TYR A 181 -10.48 5.56 2.10
C TYR A 181 -11.21 5.25 0.79
N VAL A 182 -11.00 6.06 -0.25
CA VAL A 182 -11.60 5.87 -1.58
C VAL A 182 -11.15 4.54 -2.20
N ASN A 183 -9.88 4.14 -2.05
CA ASN A 183 -9.42 2.81 -2.47
C ASN A 183 -10.11 1.66 -1.72
N ARG A 184 -10.39 1.83 -0.42
CA ARG A 184 -11.13 0.85 0.37
C ARG A 184 -12.60 0.80 -0.05
N LEU A 185 -13.21 1.95 -0.33
CA LEU A 185 -14.57 2.09 -0.84
C LEU A 185 -14.73 1.35 -2.17
N ALA A 186 -13.81 1.55 -3.12
CA ALA A 186 -13.81 0.86 -4.41
C ALA A 186 -13.87 -0.68 -4.24
N ARG A 187 -13.15 -1.22 -3.25
CA ARG A 187 -13.05 -2.67 -3.01
C ARG A 187 -14.17 -3.25 -2.14
N SER A 188 -14.77 -2.44 -1.27
CA SER A 188 -15.67 -2.93 -0.21
C SER A 188 -17.12 -2.48 -0.41
N SER A 189 -17.35 -1.46 -1.25
CA SER A 189 -18.70 -0.97 -1.52
C SER A 189 -19.56 -2.05 -2.17
N LYS A 190 -20.85 -1.99 -1.90
CA LYS A 190 -21.85 -2.84 -2.57
C LYS A 190 -22.14 -2.37 -4.00
N ALA A 191 -21.47 -1.33 -4.48
CA ALA A 191 -21.70 -0.70 -5.77
C ALA A 191 -21.64 -1.71 -6.94
N HIS A 192 -20.71 -2.68 -6.90
CA HIS A 192 -20.65 -3.70 -7.95
C HIS A 192 -21.95 -4.51 -8.05
N GLY A 193 -22.41 -5.10 -6.94
CA GLY A 193 -23.63 -5.93 -6.94
C GLY A 193 -24.94 -5.14 -7.05
N GLU A 194 -25.00 -3.94 -6.48
CA GLU A 194 -26.24 -3.16 -6.44
C GLU A 194 -26.44 -2.28 -7.68
N LEU A 195 -25.36 -1.68 -8.21
CA LEU A 195 -25.41 -0.74 -9.34
C LEU A 195 -24.86 -1.36 -10.62
N ILE A 196 -23.64 -1.91 -10.60
CA ILE A 196 -22.94 -2.30 -11.83
C ILE A 196 -23.57 -3.55 -12.46
N ALA A 197 -23.79 -4.60 -11.67
CA ALA A 197 -24.29 -5.89 -12.15
C ALA A 197 -25.73 -5.82 -12.68
N ASN A 198 -26.52 -4.84 -12.20
CA ASN A 198 -27.93 -4.68 -12.57
C ASN A 198 -28.13 -3.65 -13.70
N TYR A 199 -27.07 -2.96 -14.13
CA TYR A 199 -27.17 -1.95 -15.17
C TYR A 199 -27.10 -2.60 -16.57
N PRO A 200 -27.98 -2.23 -17.52
CA PRO A 200 -27.98 -2.79 -18.87
C PRO A 200 -26.91 -2.13 -19.74
N TRP A 201 -25.65 -2.50 -19.53
CA TRP A 201 -24.50 -1.99 -20.29
C TRP A 201 -24.63 -2.25 -21.79
N THR A 202 -24.45 -1.21 -22.59
CA THR A 202 -24.37 -1.31 -24.05
C THR A 202 -22.94 -1.64 -24.49
N LEU A 203 -22.79 -2.09 -25.75
CA LEU A 203 -21.47 -2.34 -26.32
C LEU A 203 -20.61 -1.06 -26.37
N ASP A 204 -21.24 0.09 -26.62
CA ASP A 204 -20.56 1.38 -26.63
C ASP A 204 -20.03 1.72 -25.23
N ASP A 205 -20.84 1.50 -24.17
CA ASP A 205 -20.38 1.69 -22.79
C ASP A 205 -19.16 0.82 -22.48
N TYR A 206 -19.19 -0.47 -22.85
CA TYR A 206 -18.05 -1.37 -22.68
C TYR A 206 -16.80 -0.84 -23.38
N ASN A 207 -16.94 -0.41 -24.64
CA ASN A 207 -15.83 0.13 -25.41
C ASN A 207 -15.26 1.39 -24.76
N GLU A 208 -16.11 2.30 -24.30
CA GLU A 208 -15.68 3.54 -23.63
C GLU A 208 -15.02 3.27 -22.27
N ILE A 209 -15.51 2.30 -21.49
CA ILE A 209 -14.90 1.91 -20.20
C ILE A 209 -13.53 1.24 -20.43
N ILE A 210 -13.45 0.30 -21.38
CA ILE A 210 -12.22 -0.43 -21.69
C ILE A 210 -11.17 0.50 -22.29
N THR A 211 -11.57 1.50 -23.08
CA THR A 211 -10.64 2.51 -23.62
C THR A 211 -10.40 3.67 -22.66
N GLY A 212 -11.20 3.80 -21.60
CA GLY A 212 -11.11 4.88 -20.61
C GLY A 212 -11.58 6.23 -21.13
N THR A 213 -12.48 6.24 -22.11
CA THR A 213 -13.03 7.46 -22.73
C THR A 213 -14.43 7.82 -22.24
N MET A 214 -15.06 6.98 -21.41
CA MET A 214 -16.39 7.26 -20.87
C MET A 214 -16.40 8.58 -20.10
N ASP A 215 -17.33 9.47 -20.44
CA ASP A 215 -17.57 10.68 -19.64
C ASP A 215 -18.40 10.31 -18.41
N MET A 216 -17.68 10.15 -17.31
CA MET A 216 -18.26 9.80 -16.01
C MET A 216 -19.28 10.83 -15.53
N ASN A 217 -19.25 12.10 -15.96
CA ASN A 217 -20.22 13.10 -15.50
C ASN A 217 -21.52 13.08 -16.28
N GLN A 218 -21.52 12.55 -17.50
CA GLN A 218 -22.71 12.44 -18.36
C GLN A 218 -23.41 11.09 -18.21
N HIS A 219 -22.66 10.02 -17.94
CA HIS A 219 -23.23 8.69 -17.77
C HIS A 219 -23.98 8.55 -16.42
N PRO A 220 -25.22 8.02 -16.36
CA PRO A 220 -26.01 7.98 -15.12
C PRO A 220 -25.33 7.24 -13.96
N ILE A 221 -24.77 6.05 -14.22
CA ILE A 221 -24.00 5.30 -13.21
C ILE A 221 -22.63 5.94 -13.00
N GLY A 222 -22.05 6.50 -14.06
CA GLY A 222 -20.74 7.15 -13.99
C GLY A 222 -20.78 8.31 -12.99
N LYS A 223 -21.83 9.12 -13.03
CA LYS A 223 -21.94 10.32 -12.20
C LYS A 223 -22.02 9.97 -10.72
N ILE A 224 -22.81 8.95 -10.39
CA ILE A 224 -22.94 8.45 -9.02
C ILE A 224 -21.57 7.98 -8.49
N LEU A 225 -20.80 7.26 -9.31
CA LEU A 225 -19.47 6.79 -8.92
C LEU A 225 -18.48 7.96 -8.77
N HIS A 226 -18.47 8.87 -9.74
CA HIS A 226 -17.58 10.02 -9.78
C HIS A 226 -17.76 10.93 -8.56
N GLU A 227 -19.00 11.24 -8.18
CA GLU A 227 -19.33 12.03 -6.99
C GLU A 227 -18.82 11.40 -5.68
N ASN A 228 -18.56 10.09 -5.68
CA ASN A 228 -18.04 9.35 -4.54
C ASN A 228 -16.55 8.98 -4.68
N GLY A 229 -15.84 9.58 -5.64
CA GLY A 229 -14.41 9.36 -5.86
C GLY A 229 -14.08 8.07 -6.58
N LEU A 230 -15.03 7.45 -7.27
CA LEU A 230 -14.87 6.16 -7.95
C LEU A 230 -14.88 6.32 -9.47
N ASN A 231 -14.33 5.32 -10.16
CA ASN A 231 -14.33 5.20 -11.60
C ASN A 231 -14.64 3.74 -12.00
N LEU A 232 -14.89 3.52 -13.29
CA LEU A 232 -15.07 2.21 -13.88
C LEU A 232 -13.78 1.72 -14.53
N GLU A 233 -13.57 0.41 -14.52
CA GLU A 233 -12.56 -0.26 -15.33
C GLU A 233 -13.13 -1.54 -15.93
N GLY A 234 -12.76 -1.84 -17.17
CA GLY A 234 -13.07 -3.12 -17.80
C GLY A 234 -11.97 -4.13 -17.50
N SER A 235 -12.34 -5.34 -17.10
CA SER A 235 -11.40 -6.44 -16.86
C SER A 235 -12.08 -7.79 -17.09
N LEU A 236 -11.46 -8.66 -17.89
CA LEU A 236 -11.93 -10.04 -18.13
C LEU A 236 -13.40 -10.15 -18.61
N GLY A 237 -13.90 -9.16 -19.34
CA GLY A 237 -15.29 -9.12 -19.82
C GLY A 237 -16.30 -8.66 -18.76
N ASP A 238 -15.83 -8.22 -17.59
CA ASP A 238 -16.63 -7.59 -16.55
C ASP A 238 -16.30 -6.09 -16.42
N ILE A 239 -17.21 -5.34 -15.81
CA ILE A 239 -17.01 -3.95 -15.42
C ILE A 239 -16.82 -3.92 -13.91
N LEU A 240 -15.70 -3.36 -13.47
CA LEU A 240 -15.33 -3.24 -12.07
C LEU A 240 -15.31 -1.78 -11.64
N VAL A 241 -15.38 -1.58 -10.33
CA VAL A 241 -15.24 -0.27 -9.70
C VAL A 241 -13.81 -0.11 -9.18
N LYS A 242 -13.19 1.01 -9.51
CA LYS A 242 -11.87 1.42 -9.02
C LYS A 242 -11.93 2.80 -8.37
N SER A 243 -10.88 3.18 -7.65
CA SER A 243 -10.73 4.56 -7.18
C SER A 243 -10.48 5.51 -8.36
N ASN A 244 -10.90 6.76 -8.20
CA ASN A 244 -10.64 7.83 -9.14
C ASN A 244 -9.67 8.84 -8.52
N ILE A 245 -8.38 8.70 -8.86
CA ILE A 245 -7.36 9.61 -8.35
C ILE A 245 -7.61 11.06 -8.76
N HIS A 246 -8.19 11.30 -9.95
CA HIS A 246 -8.48 12.66 -10.44
C HIS A 246 -9.47 13.39 -9.53
N VAL A 247 -10.49 12.70 -9.01
CA VAL A 247 -11.45 13.33 -8.09
C VAL A 247 -10.80 13.73 -6.77
N VAL A 248 -9.87 12.94 -6.26
CA VAL A 248 -9.15 13.29 -5.02
C VAL A 248 -8.16 14.43 -5.28
N ASP A 249 -7.46 14.39 -6.42
CA ASP A 249 -6.58 15.45 -6.90
C ASP A 249 -7.32 16.78 -7.08
N ASP A 250 -8.49 16.79 -7.72
CA ASP A 250 -9.32 17.98 -7.92
C ASP A 250 -9.72 18.67 -6.59
N VAL A 251 -9.88 17.89 -5.53
CA VAL A 251 -10.21 18.44 -4.21
C VAL A 251 -8.98 19.13 -3.60
N VAL A 252 -7.81 18.48 -3.59
CA VAL A 252 -6.60 19.05 -2.96
C VAL A 252 -5.95 20.13 -3.83
N GLY A 253 -5.96 19.95 -5.16
CA GLY A 253 -5.32 20.83 -6.12
C GLY A 253 -3.82 20.97 -5.84
N ASN A 254 -3.29 22.17 -6.15
CA ASN A 254 -1.87 22.49 -5.95
C ASN A 254 -1.49 22.76 -4.48
N ASP A 255 -2.38 22.51 -3.52
CA ASP A 255 -2.16 22.80 -2.10
C ASP A 255 -1.45 21.63 -1.37
N VAL A 256 -0.67 20.82 -2.07
CA VAL A 256 0.11 19.69 -1.55
C VAL A 256 1.60 19.87 -1.86
N SER A 257 2.45 19.06 -1.25
CA SER A 257 3.90 19.16 -1.48
C SER A 257 4.27 18.70 -2.88
N THR A 258 5.40 19.17 -3.39
CA THR A 258 5.89 18.76 -4.72
C THR A 258 6.07 17.24 -4.86
N SER A 259 6.44 16.54 -3.79
CA SER A 259 6.57 15.08 -3.82
C SER A 259 5.20 14.38 -3.88
N VAL A 260 4.19 14.91 -3.20
CA VAL A 260 2.81 14.41 -3.29
C VAL A 260 2.21 14.71 -4.66
N GLN A 261 2.40 15.92 -5.20
CA GLN A 261 1.93 16.27 -6.55
C GLN A 261 2.53 15.34 -7.61
N LYS A 262 3.85 15.12 -7.59
CA LYS A 262 4.52 14.18 -8.49
C LYS A 262 3.98 12.76 -8.33
N TYR A 263 3.71 12.31 -7.10
CA TYR A 263 3.14 10.99 -6.84
C TYR A 263 1.73 10.85 -7.44
N ILE A 264 0.89 11.88 -7.33
CA ILE A 264 -0.44 11.93 -7.94
C ILE A 264 -0.34 11.83 -9.47
N GLU A 265 0.51 12.65 -10.09
CA GLU A 265 0.74 12.63 -11.54
C GLU A 265 1.20 11.24 -12.01
N MET A 266 2.11 10.60 -11.26
CA MET A 266 2.58 9.26 -11.55
C MET A 266 1.47 8.22 -11.46
N LEU A 267 0.55 8.33 -10.49
CA LEU A 267 -0.62 7.47 -10.41
C LEU A 267 -1.55 7.65 -11.62
N GLN A 268 -1.85 8.89 -11.99
CA GLN A 268 -2.68 9.22 -13.15
C GLN A 268 -2.08 8.69 -14.46
N LEU A 269 -0.76 8.85 -14.64
CA LEU A 269 -0.03 8.30 -15.79
C LEU A 269 -0.09 6.77 -15.83
N SER A 270 0.08 6.11 -14.68
CA SER A 270 -0.07 4.66 -14.58
C SER A 270 -1.46 4.19 -14.98
N GLU A 271 -2.52 4.89 -14.56
CA GLU A 271 -3.90 4.56 -14.95
C GLU A 271 -4.14 4.72 -16.45
N LYS A 272 -3.65 5.80 -17.05
CA LYS A 272 -3.78 6.05 -18.50
C LYS A 272 -3.05 5.01 -19.34
N SER A 273 -1.89 4.55 -18.88
CA SER A 273 -1.01 3.69 -19.67
C SER A 273 -1.49 2.26 -19.86
N LYS A 274 -2.34 1.76 -18.94
CA LYS A 274 -2.83 0.37 -18.89
C LYS A 274 -1.76 -0.66 -19.29
N ILE A 275 -0.58 -0.60 -18.65
CA ILE A 275 0.59 -1.42 -19.00
C ILE A 275 0.29 -2.93 -18.92
N PHE A 276 -0.51 -3.32 -17.94
CA PHE A 276 -0.82 -4.72 -17.69
C PHE A 276 -2.29 -5.00 -17.91
N ASP A 277 -2.59 -6.09 -18.62
CA ASP A 277 -3.91 -6.70 -18.71
C ASP A 277 -3.79 -8.20 -18.47
N ASN A 278 -4.32 -8.68 -17.34
CA ASN A 278 -4.28 -10.08 -16.92
C ASN A 278 -2.90 -10.75 -17.10
N ASP A 279 -1.86 -10.18 -16.49
CA ASP A 279 -0.45 -10.57 -16.61
C ASP A 279 0.12 -10.51 -18.04
N ASN A 280 -0.59 -10.00 -19.04
CA ASN A 280 0.01 -9.59 -20.31
C ASN A 280 0.58 -8.19 -20.19
N ILE A 281 1.67 -7.93 -20.89
CA ILE A 281 2.12 -6.55 -21.16
C ILE A 281 1.33 -6.07 -22.39
N SER A 282 0.35 -5.20 -22.17
CA SER A 282 -0.56 -4.66 -23.19
C SER A 282 -0.06 -3.35 -23.81
N ALA A 283 0.91 -2.69 -23.17
CA ALA A 283 1.54 -1.48 -23.69
C ALA A 283 2.91 -1.76 -24.34
N PRO A 284 3.42 -0.88 -25.22
CA PRO A 284 4.79 -0.98 -25.72
C PRO A 284 5.82 -1.05 -24.58
N LEU A 285 6.88 -1.84 -24.74
CA LEU A 285 7.95 -1.97 -23.74
C LEU A 285 8.63 -0.63 -23.42
N THR A 286 8.59 0.34 -24.33
CA THR A 286 9.03 1.72 -24.07
C THR A 286 8.18 2.41 -23.00
N SER A 287 6.86 2.21 -23.01
CA SER A 287 5.98 2.71 -21.94
C SER A 287 6.29 2.06 -20.59
N VAL A 288 6.63 0.76 -20.60
CA VAL A 288 7.07 0.05 -19.38
C VAL A 288 8.38 0.63 -18.85
N ALA A 289 9.38 0.82 -19.72
CA ALA A 289 10.67 1.40 -19.37
C ALA A 289 10.54 2.83 -18.82
N ASN A 290 9.73 3.67 -19.48
CA ASN A 290 9.50 5.06 -19.04
C ASN A 290 8.89 5.11 -17.64
N GLN A 291 7.91 4.26 -17.35
CA GLN A 291 7.32 4.20 -16.00
C GLN A 291 8.25 3.57 -14.98
N ALA A 292 8.93 2.47 -15.32
CA ALA A 292 9.92 1.87 -14.43
C ALA A 292 10.98 2.91 -14.02
N ASN A 293 11.45 3.70 -14.98
CA ASN A 293 12.40 4.77 -14.73
C ASN A 293 11.81 5.82 -13.77
N LEU A 294 10.63 6.34 -14.09
CA LEU A 294 9.93 7.35 -13.28
C LEU A 294 9.71 6.91 -11.82
N TRP A 295 9.18 5.71 -11.60
CA TRP A 295 8.96 5.16 -10.26
C TRP A 295 10.28 4.91 -9.51
N SER A 296 11.32 4.43 -10.20
CA SER A 296 12.64 4.20 -9.59
C SER A 296 13.36 5.50 -9.22
N GLN A 297 13.24 6.54 -10.06
CA GLN A 297 13.80 7.86 -9.80
C GLN A 297 13.14 8.50 -8.59
N PHE A 298 11.80 8.46 -8.53
CA PHE A 298 11.05 8.99 -7.39
C PHE A 298 11.49 8.32 -6.09
N ALA A 299 11.68 7.00 -6.07
CA ALA A 299 12.14 6.28 -4.90
C ALA A 299 13.55 6.71 -4.45
N ALA A 300 14.42 7.04 -5.40
CA ALA A 300 15.76 7.55 -5.10
C ALA A 300 15.74 9.00 -4.60
N ASP A 301 14.88 9.84 -5.17
CA ASP A 301 14.77 11.26 -4.83
C ASP A 301 14.03 11.49 -3.50
N TYR A 302 13.06 10.63 -3.16
CA TYR A 302 12.21 10.74 -1.97
C TYR A 302 12.19 9.44 -1.14
N PRO A 303 13.33 8.96 -0.61
CA PRO A 303 13.44 7.66 0.04
C PRO A 303 12.62 7.54 1.34
N GLU A 304 12.23 8.67 1.94
CA GLU A 304 11.41 8.70 3.15
C GLU A 304 9.93 9.02 2.90
N PHE A 305 9.51 9.10 1.63
CA PHE A 305 8.13 9.41 1.26
C PHE A 305 7.12 8.51 2.01
N ALA A 306 6.01 9.08 2.49
CA ALA A 306 5.07 8.38 3.35
C ALA A 306 4.60 7.03 2.76
N HIS A 307 4.40 6.98 1.44
CA HIS A 307 3.97 5.80 0.71
C HIS A 307 5.11 5.11 -0.07
N ILE A 308 6.36 5.26 0.35
CA ILE A 308 7.55 4.72 -0.35
C ILE A 308 7.47 3.20 -0.59
N SER A 309 6.84 2.43 0.29
CA SER A 309 6.61 1.00 0.08
C SER A 309 5.79 0.71 -1.18
N ASN A 310 4.75 1.51 -1.46
CA ASN A 310 3.94 1.38 -2.67
C ASN A 310 4.72 1.80 -3.92
N VAL A 311 5.51 2.87 -3.81
CA VAL A 311 6.41 3.34 -4.89
C VAL A 311 7.39 2.23 -5.26
N ASN A 312 8.07 1.66 -4.27
CA ASN A 312 9.02 0.56 -4.45
C ASN A 312 8.36 -0.69 -5.04
N MET A 313 7.17 -1.06 -4.56
CA MET A 313 6.43 -2.19 -5.12
C MET A 313 6.10 -1.98 -6.61
N LYS A 314 5.65 -0.78 -6.99
CA LYS A 314 5.36 -0.44 -8.40
C LYS A 314 6.63 -0.43 -9.25
N SER A 315 7.68 0.23 -8.76
CA SER A 315 9.00 0.25 -9.39
C SER A 315 9.50 -1.18 -9.65
N ASN A 316 9.52 -2.02 -8.61
CA ASN A 316 9.98 -3.40 -8.71
C ASN A 316 9.15 -4.23 -9.70
N ARG A 317 7.82 -4.12 -9.68
CA ARG A 317 6.96 -4.84 -10.63
C ARG A 317 7.25 -4.45 -12.08
N LEU A 318 7.41 -3.16 -12.35
CA LEU A 318 7.70 -2.66 -13.70
C LEU A 318 9.11 -3.05 -14.16
N THR A 319 10.10 -2.92 -13.27
CA THR A 319 11.47 -3.36 -13.53
C THR A 319 11.53 -4.86 -13.81
N GLN A 320 10.87 -5.69 -13.01
CA GLN A 320 10.80 -7.14 -13.26
C GLN A 320 10.14 -7.45 -14.59
N ALA A 321 9.01 -6.82 -14.92
CA ALA A 321 8.35 -6.99 -16.21
C ALA A 321 9.26 -6.56 -17.38
N LEU A 322 10.12 -5.57 -17.19
CA LEU A 322 11.06 -5.10 -18.20
C LEU A 322 12.27 -6.06 -18.36
N LEU A 323 12.73 -6.67 -17.29
CA LEU A 323 13.90 -7.56 -17.28
C LEU A 323 13.54 -8.99 -17.69
N GLU A 324 12.45 -9.53 -17.17
CA GLU A 324 12.11 -10.95 -17.29
C GLU A 324 10.83 -11.18 -18.10
N GLY A 325 10.08 -10.11 -18.38
CA GLY A 325 8.73 -10.20 -18.90
C GLY A 325 7.75 -10.61 -17.82
N THR A 326 6.57 -11.01 -18.25
CA THR A 326 5.53 -11.59 -17.39
C THR A 326 5.30 -13.06 -17.75
N LYS A 327 4.43 -13.73 -17.01
CA LYS A 327 4.03 -15.11 -17.32
C LYS A 327 3.53 -15.26 -18.77
N ASN A 328 2.74 -14.30 -19.24
CA ASN A 328 2.11 -14.37 -20.57
C ASN A 328 2.92 -13.59 -21.64
N THR A 329 3.86 -12.75 -21.24
CA THR A 329 4.73 -11.99 -22.14
C THR A 329 6.19 -12.19 -21.72
N ALA A 330 6.68 -13.43 -21.76
CA ALA A 330 8.03 -13.76 -21.31
C ALA A 330 9.12 -13.08 -22.15
N ALA A 331 10.20 -12.63 -21.51
CA ALA A 331 11.38 -12.07 -22.18
C ALA A 331 12.25 -13.12 -22.87
N PHE A 332 12.09 -14.38 -22.47
CA PHE A 332 12.96 -15.48 -22.83
C PHE A 332 12.18 -16.63 -23.43
N ASP A 333 12.78 -17.28 -24.42
CA ASP A 333 12.51 -18.69 -24.67
C ASP A 333 13.41 -19.53 -23.76
N HIS A 334 12.80 -20.09 -22.70
CA HIS A 334 13.52 -20.88 -21.71
C HIS A 334 14.12 -22.17 -22.28
N ALA A 335 13.53 -22.76 -23.33
CA ALA A 335 14.03 -23.99 -23.92
C ALA A 335 15.33 -23.76 -24.70
N SER A 336 15.39 -22.67 -25.47
CA SER A 336 16.56 -22.31 -26.27
C SER A 336 17.57 -21.43 -25.54
N ARG A 337 17.20 -20.91 -24.35
CA ARG A 337 17.95 -19.88 -23.61
C ARG A 337 18.24 -18.64 -24.46
N VAL A 338 17.25 -18.21 -25.24
CA VAL A 338 17.36 -17.04 -26.12
C VAL A 338 16.49 -15.92 -25.58
N ALA A 339 17.07 -14.72 -25.44
CA ALA A 339 16.31 -13.51 -25.16
C ALA A 339 15.59 -13.04 -26.44
N LYS A 340 14.32 -12.66 -26.32
CA LYS A 340 13.57 -12.10 -27.46
C LYS A 340 14.14 -10.75 -27.87
N LYS A 341 14.07 -10.45 -29.17
CA LYS A 341 14.66 -9.23 -29.73
C LYS A 341 14.09 -7.98 -29.08
N GLU A 342 12.77 -7.91 -28.88
CA GLU A 342 12.12 -6.72 -28.31
C GLU A 342 12.62 -6.39 -26.89
N TYR A 343 13.02 -7.39 -26.11
CA TYR A 343 13.57 -7.21 -24.77
C TYR A 343 15.02 -6.72 -24.81
N ARG A 344 15.84 -7.25 -25.72
CA ARG A 344 17.18 -6.72 -25.98
C ARG A 344 17.14 -5.27 -26.43
N ASP A 345 16.25 -4.96 -27.37
CA ASP A 345 16.07 -3.60 -27.89
C ASP A 345 15.71 -2.64 -26.77
N ILE A 346 14.79 -3.02 -25.86
CA ILE A 346 14.41 -2.15 -24.76
C ILE A 346 15.50 -2.01 -23.69
N TRP A 347 16.29 -3.06 -23.40
CA TRP A 347 17.42 -2.93 -22.49
C TRP A 347 18.47 -1.95 -23.05
N ASN A 348 18.78 -2.03 -24.34
CA ASN A 348 19.66 -1.08 -25.02
C ASN A 348 19.10 0.35 -24.99
N TYR A 349 17.78 0.50 -25.19
CA TYR A 349 17.10 1.78 -25.05
C TYR A 349 17.30 2.37 -23.64
N VAL A 350 17.08 1.58 -22.59
CA VAL A 350 17.29 2.04 -21.20
C VAL A 350 18.73 2.46 -20.97
N LEU A 351 19.71 1.65 -21.38
CA LEU A 351 21.12 1.96 -21.18
C LEU A 351 21.55 3.23 -21.94
N LYS A 352 20.95 3.48 -23.11
CA LYS A 352 21.23 4.66 -23.94
C LYS A 352 20.60 5.94 -23.39
N TYR A 353 19.33 5.90 -22.99
CA TYR A 353 18.57 7.10 -22.63
C TYR A 353 18.48 7.36 -21.12
N TYR A 354 18.69 6.34 -20.29
CA TYR A 354 18.60 6.41 -18.83
C TYR A 354 19.88 5.91 -18.13
N GLY A 355 21.04 5.97 -18.80
CA GLY A 355 22.26 5.26 -18.37
C GLY A 355 22.78 5.52 -16.94
N GLU A 356 22.36 6.60 -16.30
CA GLU A 356 22.74 7.01 -14.93
C GLU A 356 21.63 6.79 -13.89
N THR A 357 20.51 6.18 -14.26
CA THR A 357 19.36 6.00 -13.36
C THR A 357 19.42 4.68 -12.58
N PRO A 358 18.64 4.53 -11.48
CA PRO A 358 18.52 3.26 -10.78
C PRO A 358 18.08 2.11 -11.71
N LEU A 359 17.14 2.37 -12.62
CA LEU A 359 16.70 1.39 -13.61
C LEU A 359 17.85 0.91 -14.51
N ALA A 360 18.68 1.81 -15.04
CA ALA A 360 19.80 1.39 -15.88
C ALA A 360 20.86 0.59 -15.11
N THR A 361 21.00 0.81 -13.81
CA THR A 361 21.86 -0.01 -12.94
C THR A 361 21.35 -1.45 -12.85
N GLU A 362 20.03 -1.62 -12.66
CA GLU A 362 19.39 -2.95 -12.67
C GLU A 362 19.50 -3.62 -14.04
N VAL A 363 19.21 -2.92 -15.14
CA VAL A 363 19.36 -3.45 -16.50
C VAL A 363 20.79 -3.88 -16.79
N ARG A 364 21.79 -3.06 -16.45
CA ARG A 364 23.21 -3.39 -16.65
C ARG A 364 23.63 -4.62 -15.85
N SER A 365 23.12 -4.75 -14.62
CA SER A 365 23.42 -5.91 -13.77
C SER A 365 22.77 -7.18 -14.34
N HIS A 366 21.54 -7.07 -14.83
CA HIS A 366 20.82 -8.16 -15.47
C HIS A 366 21.48 -8.62 -16.77
N THR A 367 21.82 -7.71 -17.69
CA THR A 367 22.45 -8.09 -18.96
C THR A 367 23.81 -8.75 -18.74
N LYS A 368 24.64 -8.25 -17.82
CA LYS A 368 25.91 -8.91 -17.42
C LYS A 368 25.68 -10.30 -16.84
N TRP A 369 24.63 -10.49 -16.04
CA TRP A 369 24.29 -11.79 -15.48
C TRP A 369 23.87 -12.80 -16.57
N LEU A 370 23.14 -12.35 -17.59
CA LEU A 370 22.76 -13.18 -18.74
C LEU A 370 23.99 -13.60 -19.56
N GLU A 371 24.89 -12.64 -19.86
CA GLU A 371 26.14 -12.88 -20.57
C GLU A 371 27.01 -13.93 -19.86
N GLY A 372 27.09 -13.86 -18.52
CA GLY A 372 27.84 -14.83 -17.70
C GLY A 372 27.23 -16.23 -17.60
N ARG A 373 26.07 -16.50 -18.24
CA ARG A 373 25.34 -17.77 -18.17
C ARG A 373 24.98 -18.37 -19.53
N ASP A 374 25.70 -17.96 -20.57
CA ASP A 374 25.53 -18.43 -21.96
C ASP A 374 24.12 -18.21 -22.53
N TRP A 375 23.40 -17.19 -22.05
CA TRP A 375 22.16 -16.77 -22.72
C TRP A 375 22.50 -16.21 -24.10
N LYS A 376 21.78 -16.70 -25.10
CA LYS A 376 22.00 -16.34 -26.49
C LYS A 376 21.21 -15.08 -26.84
N PHE A 377 21.89 -14.15 -27.46
CA PHE A 377 21.28 -12.98 -28.08
C PHE A 377 21.23 -13.24 -29.58
N PRO A 378 20.05 -13.33 -30.22
CA PRO A 378 20.00 -13.53 -31.66
C PRO A 378 20.68 -12.34 -32.33
N GLU A 379 21.65 -12.61 -33.20
CA GLU A 379 22.35 -11.57 -33.95
C GLU A 379 21.34 -10.73 -34.73
N GLU A 380 21.54 -9.41 -34.75
CA GLU A 380 20.87 -8.56 -35.72
C GLU A 380 21.31 -9.00 -37.11
N LYS A 381 20.47 -9.77 -37.80
CA LYS A 381 20.58 -9.89 -39.24
C LYS A 381 20.29 -8.50 -39.80
N HIS A 382 21.34 -7.72 -40.02
CA HIS A 382 21.28 -6.58 -40.92
C HIS A 382 20.85 -7.12 -42.29
N ILE A 383 19.58 -6.97 -42.61
CA ILE A 383 19.12 -7.11 -43.99
C ILE A 383 19.55 -5.81 -44.67
N HIS A 384 20.65 -5.89 -45.41
CA HIS A 384 21.16 -4.82 -46.27
C HIS A 384 20.21 -4.54 -47.42
#